data_AF-A0A178Y088-F1
#
_entry.id   AF-A0A178Y088-F1
#
_cell.length_a   1.000
_cell.length_b   1.000
_cell.length_c   1.000
_cell.angle_alpha   90.00
_cell.angle_beta   90.00
_cell.angle_gamma   90.00
#
_symmetry.space_group_name_H-M   'P 1'
#
loop_
_entity.id
_entity.type
_entity.pdbx_description
1 polymer ?
#
loop_
_entity_poly.entity_id
_entity_poly.type
_entity_poly.pdbx_seq_one_letter_code
_entity_poly.pdbx_strand_id
1 'polypeptide(L)'
;MALDATFYALVGLILFLALIAYLKVPGKIAEALDARADKIGNELAEAKRLREEAQSLVAEYQRKRKDAEAEAASIVAAAQREAEMLTAEAKQKTEDYVVRRTALSEQKIKQAESDAINAVRAAAVDLAISAAEKVLATKTDASAQEALFKKALGEVKGRLN
;
A
#
# COMPACT_ATOMS: atom_id res chain seq x y z
N MET A 1 93.38 2.52 69.27
CA MET A 1 92.55 1.79 68.29
C MET A 1 92.51 2.65 67.04
N ALA A 2 93.38 2.36 66.07
CA ALA A 2 93.49 3.16 64.85
C ALA A 2 92.24 2.94 63.98
N LEU A 3 91.75 4.00 63.34
CA LEU A 3 90.66 3.90 62.39
C LEU A 3 91.13 3.04 61.21
N ASP A 4 90.56 1.84 61.07
CA ASP A 4 90.92 0.85 60.05
C ASP A 4 90.18 1.14 58.73
N ALA A 5 90.62 0.52 57.62
CA ALA A 5 90.03 0.71 56.28
C ALA A 5 88.52 0.42 56.26
N THR A 6 88.06 -0.52 57.10
CA THR A 6 86.65 -0.85 57.31
C THR A 6 85.83 0.31 57.89
N PHE A 7 86.43 1.15 58.76
CA PHE A 7 85.76 2.33 59.32
C PHE A 7 85.56 3.42 58.25
N TYR A 8 86.59 3.71 57.46
CA TYR A 8 86.49 4.67 56.35
C TYR A 8 85.52 4.18 55.26
N ALA A 9 85.47 2.87 54.98
CA ALA A 9 84.48 2.28 54.09
C ALA A 9 83.05 2.41 54.64
N LEU A 10 82.83 2.21 55.93
CA LEU A 10 81.53 2.40 56.58
C LEU A 10 81.07 3.87 56.50
N VAL A 11 81.96 4.82 56.79
CA VAL A 11 81.66 6.26 56.67
C VAL A 11 81.33 6.63 55.22
N GLY A 12 82.07 6.10 54.25
CA GLY A 12 81.79 6.28 52.82
C GLY A 12 80.41 5.73 52.42
N LEU A 13 80.04 4.53 52.91
CA LEU A 13 78.73 3.93 52.67
C LEU A 13 77.60 4.77 53.28
N ILE A 14 77.77 5.27 54.50
CA ILE A 14 76.77 6.13 55.15
C ILE A 14 76.61 7.45 54.38
N LEU A 15 77.70 8.08 53.96
CA LEU A 15 77.63 9.30 53.14
C LEU A 15 76.97 9.04 51.78
N PHE A 16 77.23 7.88 51.16
CA PHE A 16 76.59 7.48 49.91
C PHE A 16 75.08 7.25 50.08
N LEU A 17 74.66 6.53 51.14
CA LEU A 17 73.25 6.32 51.44
C LEU A 17 72.55 7.63 51.82
N ALA A 18 73.21 8.51 52.57
CA ALA A 18 72.71 9.85 52.87
C ALA A 18 72.54 10.70 51.61
N LEU A 19 73.48 10.62 50.66
CA LEU A 19 73.37 11.29 49.36
C LEU A 19 72.20 10.74 48.53
N ILE A 20 72.00 9.41 48.49
CA ILE A 20 70.85 8.77 47.80
C ILE A 20 69.53 9.22 48.42
N ALA A 21 69.46 9.26 49.75
CA ALA A 21 68.28 9.72 50.47
C ALA A 21 68.02 11.22 50.22
N TYR A 22 69.08 12.05 50.23
CA TYR A 22 68.99 13.48 49.93
C TYR A 22 68.53 13.75 48.50
N LEU A 23 69.02 12.98 47.52
CA LEU A 23 68.60 13.03 46.12
C LEU A 23 67.21 12.40 45.87
N LYS A 24 66.55 11.86 46.91
CA LYS A 24 65.19 11.28 46.84
C LYS A 24 65.01 10.21 45.77
N VAL A 25 66.08 9.51 45.41
CA VAL A 25 66.06 8.39 44.46
C VAL A 25 64.97 7.35 44.78
N PRO A 26 64.79 6.87 46.03
CA PRO A 26 63.72 5.92 46.33
C PRO A 26 62.32 6.51 46.12
N GLY A 27 62.12 7.81 46.39
CA GLY A 27 60.85 8.50 46.12
C GLY A 27 60.54 8.60 44.64
N LYS A 28 61.54 8.85 43.79
CA LYS A 28 61.36 8.89 42.33
C LYS A 28 61.03 7.52 41.72
N ILE A 29 61.60 6.45 42.28
CA ILE A 29 61.25 5.09 41.88
C ILE A 29 59.82 4.76 42.29
N ALA A 30 59.41 5.10 43.53
CA ALA A 30 58.03 4.91 43.99
C ALA A 30 57.03 5.69 43.12
N GLU A 31 57.28 6.98 42.87
CA GLU A 31 56.45 7.84 42.01
C GLU A 31 56.29 7.26 40.59
N ALA A 32 57.36 6.71 40.01
CA ALA A 32 57.32 6.08 38.69
C ALA A 32 56.52 4.76 38.68
N LEU A 33 56.60 3.98 39.76
CA LEU A 33 55.81 2.76 39.92
C LEU A 33 54.33 3.08 40.12
N ASP A 34 54.01 4.08 40.95
CA ASP A 34 52.65 4.55 41.18
C ASP A 34 52.02 5.10 39.90
N ALA A 35 52.74 5.97 39.16
CA ALA A 35 52.28 6.48 37.87
C ALA A 35 52.00 5.36 36.85
N ARG A 36 52.79 4.28 36.89
CA ARG A 36 52.55 3.10 36.05
C ARG A 36 51.35 2.30 36.51
N ALA A 37 51.16 2.13 37.81
CA ALA A 37 49.99 1.45 38.38
C ALA A 37 48.70 2.20 38.03
N ASP A 38 48.69 3.54 38.18
CA ASP A 38 47.57 4.39 37.82
C ASP A 38 47.25 4.32 36.33
N LYS A 39 48.28 4.37 35.47
CA LYS A 39 48.10 4.22 34.03
C LYS A 39 47.44 2.89 33.66
N ILE A 40 47.93 1.78 34.22
CA ILE A 40 47.35 0.45 33.98
C ILE A 40 45.92 0.36 34.52
N GLY A 41 45.67 0.94 35.71
CA GLY A 41 44.33 1.00 36.29
C GLY A 41 43.33 1.75 35.40
N ASN A 42 43.74 2.90 34.87
CA ASN A 42 42.94 3.70 33.94
C ASN A 42 42.69 2.97 32.62
N GLU A 43 43.71 2.35 32.02
CA GLU A 43 43.56 1.56 30.78
C GLU A 43 42.61 0.37 30.99
N LEU A 44 42.68 -0.32 32.14
CA LEU A 44 41.76 -1.41 32.47
C LEU A 44 40.33 -0.92 32.72
N ALA A 45 40.15 0.22 33.37
CA ALA A 45 38.85 0.82 33.60
C ALA A 45 38.20 1.25 32.28
N GLU A 46 38.97 1.87 31.39
CA GLU A 46 38.52 2.26 30.06
C GLU A 46 38.16 1.03 29.21
N ALA A 47 39.01 -0.01 29.22
CA ALA A 47 38.72 -1.26 28.51
C ALA A 47 37.43 -1.94 29.01
N LYS A 48 37.17 -1.91 30.33
CA LYS A 48 35.91 -2.40 30.90
C LYS A 48 34.72 -1.58 30.42
N ARG A 49 34.82 -0.23 30.49
CA ARG A 49 33.76 0.67 30.02
C ARG A 49 33.44 0.43 28.54
N LEU A 50 34.47 0.36 27.68
CA LEU A 50 34.30 0.09 26.26
C LEU A 50 33.65 -1.27 25.99
N ARG A 51 33.99 -2.29 26.79
CA ARG A 51 33.35 -3.61 26.69
C ARG A 51 31.88 -3.56 27.08
N GLU A 52 31.54 -2.88 28.16
CA GLU A 52 30.16 -2.72 28.61
C GLU A 52 29.32 -1.93 27.58
N GLU A 53 29.88 -0.85 27.02
CA GLU A 53 29.25 -0.08 25.95
C GLU A 53 29.04 -0.93 24.70
N ALA A 54 30.03 -1.71 24.28
CA ALA A 54 29.90 -2.62 23.15
C ALA A 54 28.83 -3.70 23.39
N GLN A 55 28.76 -4.26 24.60
CA GLN A 55 27.73 -5.22 24.97
C GLN A 55 26.32 -4.61 24.96
N SER A 56 26.18 -3.40 25.50
CA SER A 56 24.91 -2.65 25.46
C SER A 56 24.49 -2.36 24.02
N LEU A 57 25.42 -1.91 23.18
CA LEU A 57 25.17 -1.60 21.78
C LEU A 57 24.72 -2.84 21.01
N VAL A 58 25.38 -4.00 21.22
CA VAL A 58 24.97 -5.26 20.58
C VAL A 58 23.56 -5.66 21.00
N ALA A 59 23.22 -5.55 22.30
CA ALA A 59 21.88 -5.84 22.79
C ALA A 59 20.82 -4.90 22.17
N GLU A 60 21.14 -3.61 22.04
CA GLU A 60 20.27 -2.63 21.40
C GLU A 60 20.04 -2.96 19.91
N TYR A 61 21.10 -3.28 19.16
CA TYR A 61 20.97 -3.66 17.75
C TYR A 61 20.20 -4.97 17.57
N GLN A 62 20.39 -5.96 18.44
CA GLN A 62 19.61 -7.20 18.41
C GLN A 62 18.12 -6.92 18.63
N ARG A 63 17.78 -6.06 19.59
CA ARG A 63 16.40 -5.64 19.83
C ARG A 63 15.83 -4.89 18.63
N LYS A 64 16.54 -3.87 18.12
CA LYS A 64 16.14 -3.11 16.93
C LYS A 64 15.92 -4.01 15.71
N ARG A 65 16.79 -5.01 15.50
CA ARG A 65 16.63 -5.99 14.43
C ARG A 65 15.35 -6.80 14.58
N LYS A 66 15.09 -7.33 15.78
CA LYS A 66 13.88 -8.11 16.05
C LYS A 66 12.61 -7.26 15.87
N ASP A 67 12.65 -6.02 16.34
CA ASP A 67 11.53 -5.08 16.21
C ASP A 67 11.29 -4.75 14.73
N ALA A 68 12.34 -4.49 13.95
CA ALA A 68 12.24 -4.26 12.50
C ALA A 68 11.74 -5.48 11.72
N GLU A 69 12.18 -6.69 12.09
CA GLU A 69 11.68 -7.95 11.49
C GLU A 69 10.19 -8.14 11.79
N ALA A 70 9.74 -7.85 13.02
CA ALA A 70 8.33 -7.91 13.40
C ALA A 70 7.48 -6.84 12.68
N GLU A 71 8.00 -5.62 12.55
CA GLU A 71 7.34 -4.53 11.83
C GLU A 71 7.21 -4.87 10.34
N ALA A 72 8.27 -5.36 9.71
CA ALA A 72 8.23 -5.82 8.32
C ALA A 72 7.21 -6.95 8.10
N ALA A 73 7.16 -7.94 9.00
CA ALA A 73 6.16 -9.00 8.94
C ALA A 73 4.73 -8.44 9.07
N SER A 74 4.52 -7.46 9.96
CA SER A 74 3.23 -6.79 10.13
C SER A 74 2.82 -6.00 8.87
N ILE A 75 3.75 -5.30 8.23
CA ILE A 75 3.52 -4.57 6.98
C ILE A 75 3.09 -5.54 5.87
N VAL A 76 3.80 -6.66 5.70
CA VAL A 76 3.47 -7.66 4.68
C VAL A 76 2.09 -8.28 4.94
N ALA A 77 1.80 -8.63 6.20
CA ALA A 77 0.49 -9.18 6.57
C ALA A 77 -0.65 -8.17 6.36
N ALA A 78 -0.42 -6.88 6.66
CA ALA A 78 -1.39 -5.82 6.37
C ALA A 78 -1.63 -5.66 4.87
N ALA A 79 -0.57 -5.61 4.06
CA ALA A 79 -0.65 -5.50 2.61
C ALA A 79 -1.38 -6.70 1.98
N GLN A 80 -1.14 -7.93 2.45
CA GLN A 80 -1.86 -9.12 1.99
C GLN A 80 -3.35 -9.03 2.29
N ARG A 81 -3.73 -8.66 3.53
CA ARG A 81 -5.14 -8.49 3.89
C ARG A 81 -5.82 -7.39 3.07
N GLU A 82 -5.13 -6.28 2.84
CA GLU A 82 -5.65 -5.19 2.02
C GLU A 82 -5.83 -5.62 0.56
N ALA A 83 -4.86 -6.36 -0.01
CA ALA A 83 -4.96 -6.90 -1.36
C ALA A 83 -6.11 -7.91 -1.51
N GLU A 84 -6.33 -8.78 -0.53
CA GLU A 84 -7.45 -9.71 -0.49
C GLU A 84 -8.80 -8.98 -0.45
N MET A 85 -8.92 -7.97 0.42
CA MET A 85 -10.13 -7.14 0.50
C MET A 85 -10.40 -6.39 -0.81
N LEU A 86 -9.38 -5.75 -1.39
CA LEU A 86 -9.49 -5.07 -2.69
C LEU A 86 -9.90 -6.01 -3.81
N THR A 87 -9.34 -7.23 -3.83
CA THR A 87 -9.68 -8.24 -4.83
C THR A 87 -11.13 -8.71 -4.67
N ALA A 88 -11.58 -8.95 -3.44
CA ALA A 88 -12.96 -9.33 -3.16
C ALA A 88 -13.94 -8.21 -3.56
N GLU A 89 -13.64 -6.97 -3.21
CA GLU A 89 -14.46 -5.80 -3.57
C GLU A 89 -14.49 -5.59 -5.09
N ALA A 90 -13.34 -5.70 -5.77
CA ALA A 90 -13.25 -5.59 -7.22
C ALA A 90 -14.05 -6.69 -7.93
N LYS A 91 -13.99 -7.93 -7.41
CA LYS A 91 -14.77 -9.04 -7.94
C LYS A 91 -16.28 -8.76 -7.80
N GLN A 92 -16.74 -8.35 -6.62
CA GLN A 92 -18.14 -8.02 -6.38
C GLN A 92 -18.62 -6.88 -7.31
N LYS A 93 -17.84 -5.80 -7.40
CA LYS A 93 -18.14 -4.68 -8.32
C LYS A 93 -18.20 -5.12 -9.79
N THR A 94 -17.36 -6.07 -10.17
CA THR A 94 -17.33 -6.60 -11.54
C THR A 94 -18.55 -7.45 -11.82
N GLU A 95 -18.95 -8.32 -10.88
CA GLU A 95 -20.18 -9.10 -10.96
C GLU A 95 -21.42 -8.19 -11.08
N ASP A 96 -21.53 -7.18 -10.22
CA ASP A 96 -22.61 -6.18 -10.26
C ASP A 96 -22.63 -5.42 -11.60
N TYR A 97 -21.45 -5.03 -12.11
CA TYR A 97 -21.33 -4.37 -13.40
C TYR A 97 -21.80 -5.26 -14.55
N VAL A 98 -21.43 -6.55 -14.54
CA VAL A 98 -21.87 -7.53 -15.55
C VAL A 98 -23.39 -7.71 -15.47
N VAL A 99 -23.96 -7.91 -14.29
CA VAL A 99 -25.42 -8.05 -14.12
C VAL A 99 -26.16 -6.83 -14.67
N ARG A 100 -25.72 -5.63 -14.30
CA ARG A 100 -26.32 -4.38 -14.80
C ARG A 100 -26.18 -4.24 -16.31
N ARG A 101 -25.03 -4.60 -16.87
CA ARG A 101 -24.78 -4.53 -18.32
C ARG A 101 -25.66 -5.52 -19.07
N THR A 102 -25.82 -6.74 -18.56
CA THR A 102 -26.71 -7.75 -19.13
C THR A 102 -28.16 -7.27 -19.10
N ALA A 103 -28.64 -6.76 -17.97
CA ALA A 103 -30.00 -6.23 -17.85
C ALA A 103 -30.28 -5.08 -18.85
N LEU A 104 -29.31 -4.17 -19.04
CA LEU A 104 -29.42 -3.11 -20.05
C LEU A 104 -29.48 -3.65 -21.48
N SER A 105 -28.69 -4.68 -21.79
CA SER A 105 -28.72 -5.34 -23.11
C SER A 105 -30.05 -6.06 -23.34
N GLU A 106 -30.56 -6.78 -22.35
CA GLU A 106 -31.88 -7.43 -22.41
C GLU A 106 -33.01 -6.40 -22.60
N GLN A 107 -32.94 -5.26 -21.91
CA GLN A 107 -33.90 -4.17 -22.10
C GLN A 107 -33.85 -3.61 -23.54
N LYS A 108 -32.65 -3.44 -24.11
CA LYS A 108 -32.48 -3.02 -25.50
C LYS A 108 -33.03 -4.04 -26.49
N ILE A 109 -32.82 -5.34 -26.24
CA ILE A 109 -33.37 -6.42 -27.06
C ILE A 109 -34.89 -6.37 -27.04
N LYS A 110 -35.51 -6.29 -25.85
CA LYS A 110 -36.97 -6.17 -25.72
C LYS A 110 -37.53 -4.95 -26.44
N GLN A 111 -36.84 -3.81 -26.35
CA GLN A 111 -37.24 -2.61 -27.08
C GLN A 111 -37.18 -2.84 -28.60
N ALA A 112 -36.06 -3.39 -29.10
CA ALA A 112 -35.89 -3.69 -30.52
C ALA A 112 -36.91 -4.72 -31.04
N GLU A 113 -37.26 -5.73 -30.23
CA GLU A 113 -38.32 -6.70 -30.54
C GLU A 113 -39.68 -6.01 -30.68
N SER A 114 -40.04 -5.15 -29.73
CA SER A 114 -41.28 -4.37 -29.79
C SER A 114 -41.31 -3.47 -31.04
N ASP A 115 -40.20 -2.79 -31.33
CA ASP A 115 -40.09 -1.92 -32.51
C ASP A 115 -40.20 -2.73 -33.81
N ALA A 116 -39.59 -3.91 -33.89
CA ALA A 116 -39.70 -4.82 -35.02
C ALA A 116 -41.14 -5.33 -35.22
N ILE A 117 -41.82 -5.73 -34.15
CA ILE A 117 -43.23 -6.15 -34.21
C ILE A 117 -44.11 -5.00 -34.73
N ASN A 118 -43.89 -3.79 -34.24
CA ASN A 118 -44.62 -2.60 -34.69
C ASN A 118 -44.34 -2.30 -36.17
N ALA A 119 -43.09 -2.43 -36.62
CA ALA A 119 -42.72 -2.25 -38.02
C ALA A 119 -43.39 -3.29 -38.94
N VAL A 120 -43.43 -4.57 -38.55
CA VAL A 120 -44.13 -5.62 -39.30
C VAL A 120 -45.63 -5.35 -39.37
N ARG A 121 -46.25 -4.91 -38.27
CA ARG A 121 -47.67 -4.53 -38.25
C ARG A 121 -47.96 -3.35 -39.18
N ALA A 122 -47.13 -2.31 -39.15
CA ALA A 122 -47.26 -1.17 -40.04
C ALA A 122 -47.17 -1.60 -41.51
N ALA A 123 -46.16 -2.39 -41.88
CA ALA A 123 -46.00 -2.91 -43.23
C ALA A 123 -47.19 -3.79 -43.67
N ALA A 124 -47.76 -4.59 -42.77
CA ALA A 124 -48.95 -5.39 -43.05
C ALA A 124 -50.20 -4.52 -43.28
N VAL A 125 -50.37 -3.43 -42.51
CA VAL A 125 -51.45 -2.45 -42.69
C VAL A 125 -51.29 -1.75 -44.04
N ASP A 126 -50.09 -1.29 -44.37
CA ASP A 126 -49.80 -0.62 -45.65
C ASP A 126 -50.08 -1.55 -46.84
N LEU A 127 -49.71 -2.83 -46.73
CA LEU A 127 -50.01 -3.83 -47.74
C LEU A 127 -51.51 -4.10 -47.86
N ALA A 128 -52.23 -4.17 -46.74
CA ALA A 128 -53.68 -4.36 -46.73
C ALA A 128 -54.42 -3.15 -47.35
N ILE A 129 -54.00 -1.92 -47.04
CA ILE A 129 -54.52 -0.69 -47.66
C ILE A 129 -54.26 -0.73 -49.16
N SER A 130 -53.01 -1.00 -49.58
CA SER A 130 -52.66 -1.08 -51.00
C SER A 130 -53.45 -2.16 -51.75
N ALA A 131 -53.72 -3.31 -51.12
CA ALA A 131 -54.54 -4.36 -51.69
C ALA A 131 -56.02 -3.94 -51.78
N ALA A 132 -56.56 -3.30 -50.74
CA ALA A 132 -57.92 -2.77 -50.73
C ALA A 132 -58.11 -1.71 -51.80
N GLU A 133 -57.17 -0.79 -51.98
CA GLU A 133 -57.16 0.21 -53.05
C GLU A 133 -57.20 -0.44 -54.45
N LYS A 134 -56.38 -1.47 -54.69
CA LYS A 134 -56.39 -2.22 -55.97
C LYS A 134 -57.71 -2.94 -56.21
N VAL A 135 -58.29 -3.56 -55.18
CA VAL A 135 -59.60 -4.24 -55.29
C VAL A 135 -60.72 -3.23 -55.53
N LEU A 136 -60.71 -2.09 -54.83
CA LEU A 136 -61.64 -0.99 -55.07
C LEU A 136 -61.50 -0.48 -56.51
N ALA A 137 -60.28 -0.18 -56.97
CA ALA A 137 -60.05 0.30 -58.32
C ALA A 137 -60.53 -0.67 -59.42
N THR A 138 -60.46 -1.98 -59.17
CA THR A 138 -60.90 -3.02 -60.13
C THR A 138 -62.39 -3.35 -60.05
N LYS A 139 -63.04 -3.15 -58.89
CA LYS A 139 -64.48 -3.45 -58.67
C LYS A 139 -65.40 -2.23 -58.69
N THR A 140 -64.87 -1.01 -58.81
CA THR A 140 -65.69 0.20 -58.84
C THR A 140 -66.31 0.36 -60.23
N ASP A 141 -67.60 0.09 -60.33
CA ASP A 141 -68.45 0.46 -61.46
C ASP A 141 -69.08 1.85 -61.22
N ALA A 142 -69.65 2.44 -62.27
CA ALA A 142 -70.29 3.76 -62.18
C ALA A 142 -71.43 3.81 -61.14
N SER A 143 -72.08 2.67 -60.89
CA SER A 143 -73.16 2.54 -59.90
C SER A 143 -72.63 2.60 -58.46
N ALA A 144 -71.53 1.92 -58.15
CA ALA A 144 -70.90 1.98 -56.83
C ALA A 144 -70.38 3.40 -56.50
N GLN A 145 -69.84 4.13 -57.48
CA GLN A 145 -69.42 5.52 -57.31
C GLN A 145 -70.59 6.46 -56.94
N GLU A 146 -71.73 6.33 -57.62
CA GLU A 146 -72.90 7.17 -57.34
C GLU A 146 -73.53 6.85 -55.97
N ALA A 147 -73.54 5.57 -55.57
CA ALA A 147 -73.98 5.15 -54.25
C ALA A 147 -73.07 5.66 -53.12
N LEU A 148 -71.74 5.59 -53.31
CA LEU A 148 -70.76 6.14 -52.36
C LEU A 148 -70.88 7.67 -52.23
N PHE A 149 -71.10 8.38 -53.35
CA PHE A 149 -71.30 9.83 -53.36
C PHE A 149 -72.57 10.25 -52.60
N LYS A 150 -73.71 9.58 -52.84
CA LYS A 150 -74.95 9.81 -52.08
C LYS A 150 -74.77 9.52 -50.59
N LYS A 151 -74.03 8.48 -50.23
CA LYS A 151 -73.77 8.12 -48.83
C LYS A 151 -72.88 9.14 -48.13
N ALA A 152 -71.81 9.61 -48.78
CA ALA A 152 -70.94 10.67 -48.28
C ALA A 152 -71.70 11.99 -48.08
N LEU A 153 -72.56 12.36 -49.03
CA LEU A 153 -73.44 13.53 -48.91
C LEU A 153 -74.41 13.41 -47.72
N GLY A 154 -74.91 12.20 -47.44
CA GLY A 154 -75.73 11.90 -46.27
C GLY A 154 -74.98 12.02 -44.94
N GLU A 155 -73.75 11.52 -44.85
CA GLU A 155 -72.92 11.63 -43.63
C GLU A 155 -72.50 13.07 -43.33
N VAL A 156 -72.15 13.86 -44.36
CA VAL A 156 -71.83 15.29 -44.21
C VAL A 156 -73.06 16.06 -43.71
N LYS A 157 -74.25 15.76 -44.26
CA LYS A 157 -75.51 16.35 -43.80
C LYS A 157 -75.89 15.92 -42.38
N GLY A 158 -75.50 14.72 -41.95
CA GLY A 158 -75.72 14.21 -40.60
C GLY A 158 -74.74 14.73 -39.54
N ARG A 159 -73.54 15.20 -39.93
CA ARG A 159 -72.57 15.86 -39.06
C ARG A 159 -72.71 17.39 -38.98
N LEU A 160 -73.51 17.98 -39.88
CA LEU A 160 -73.80 19.42 -39.94
C LEU A 160 -75.16 19.80 -39.33
N ASN A 161 -75.91 18.83 -38.80
CA ASN A 161 -77.02 19.05 -37.87
C ASN A 161 -76.59 18.66 -36.45
#